data_AF-A0A0C9VXD4-F1
#
_entry.id   AF-A0A0C9VXD4-F1
#
_cell.length_a   1.000
_cell.length_b   1.000
_cell.length_c   1.000
_cell.angle_alpha   90.00
_cell.angle_beta   90.00
_cell.angle_gamma   90.00
#
_symmetry.space_group_name_H-M   'P 1'
#
loop_
_entity.id
_entity.type
_entity.pdbx_description
1 polymer ?
#
loop_
_entity_poly.entity_id
_entity_poly.type
_entity_poly.pdbx_seq_one_letter_code
_entity_poly.pdbx_strand_id
1 'polypeptide(L)'
;DPLVHHGHHFGRAVHAFCNTQTLLTNAIVLMSEGASDNEESLTAIKRKEYSIFRELLRMIPGLEARLMISSEKEVMSISEYVKRSYFLKSSL
;
A
#
# COMPACT_ATOMS: atom_id res chain seq x y z
N ASP A 1 -2.45 9.40 -20.66
CA ASP A 1 -2.61 9.70 -19.23
C ASP A 1 -1.67 8.78 -18.44
N PRO A 2 -0.70 9.31 -17.69
CA PRO A 2 0.24 8.53 -16.89
C PRO A 2 -0.45 7.64 -15.85
N LEU A 3 -1.67 8.00 -15.42
CA LEU A 3 -2.45 7.28 -14.41
C LEU A 3 -3.19 6.06 -15.00
N VAL A 4 -3.47 6.05 -16.31
CA VAL A 4 -4.21 4.96 -16.97
C VAL A 4 -3.30 3.76 -17.22
N HIS A 5 -2.03 3.98 -17.58
CA HIS A 5 -1.08 2.89 -17.76
C HIS A 5 -0.49 2.39 -16.42
N HIS A 6 -0.13 3.28 -15.48
CA HIS A 6 0.38 2.84 -14.17
C HIS A 6 -0.71 2.23 -13.27
N GLY A 7 -1.92 2.80 -13.27
CA GLY A 7 -3.01 2.33 -12.43
C GLY A 7 -3.48 0.91 -12.74
N HIS A 8 -3.40 0.49 -14.01
CA HIS A 8 -3.79 -0.86 -14.42
C HIS A 8 -2.79 -1.92 -13.93
N HIS A 9 -1.48 -1.66 -14.04
CA HIS A 9 -0.45 -2.57 -13.53
C HIS A 9 -0.41 -2.59 -12.00
N PHE A 10 -0.56 -1.43 -11.37
CA PHE A 10 -0.64 -1.31 -9.91
C PHE A 10 -1.90 -1.99 -9.35
N GLY A 11 -3.06 -1.82 -10.01
CA GLY A 11 -4.30 -2.49 -9.64
C GLY A 11 -4.14 -4.02 -9.64
N ARG A 12 -3.47 -4.59 -10.65
CA ARG A 12 -3.13 -6.02 -10.64
C ARG A 12 -2.13 -6.40 -9.55
N ALA A 13 -1.16 -5.54 -9.25
CA ALA A 13 -0.22 -5.79 -8.15
C ALA A 13 -0.96 -5.85 -6.82
N VAL A 14 -1.75 -4.83 -6.49
CA VAL A 14 -2.59 -4.78 -5.27
C VAL A 14 -3.56 -5.95 -5.22
N HIS A 15 -4.20 -6.31 -6.33
CA HIS A 15 -5.11 -7.45 -6.42
C HIS A 15 -4.38 -8.80 -6.27
N ALA A 16 -3.14 -8.92 -6.74
CA ALA A 16 -2.31 -10.10 -6.55
C ALA A 16 -1.80 -10.25 -5.10
N PHE A 17 -1.80 -9.17 -4.31
CA PHE A 17 -1.61 -9.27 -2.87
C PHE A 17 -2.95 -9.59 -2.20
N CYS A 18 -3.17 -10.88 -1.93
CA CYS A 18 -4.35 -11.38 -1.22
C CYS A 18 -4.51 -10.86 0.22
N ASN A 19 -3.67 -9.94 0.70
CA ASN A 19 -3.95 -9.24 1.94
C ASN A 19 -3.42 -7.80 1.97
N THR A 20 -4.15 -6.87 1.34
CA THR A 20 -3.89 -5.41 1.47
C THR A 20 -3.84 -4.97 2.93
N GLN A 21 -4.58 -5.61 3.83
CA GLN A 21 -4.48 -5.33 5.27
C GLN A 21 -3.10 -5.73 5.80
N THR A 22 -2.60 -6.94 5.51
CA THR A 22 -1.22 -7.34 5.87
C THR A 22 -0.18 -6.41 5.27
N LEU A 23 -0.34 -5.98 4.01
CA LEU A 23 0.55 -5.01 3.38
C LEU A 23 0.61 -3.70 4.19
N LEU A 24 -0.54 -3.15 4.56
CA LEU A 24 -0.63 -1.91 5.34
C LEU A 24 -0.07 -2.11 6.76
N THR A 25 -0.42 -3.19 7.44
CA THR A 25 0.08 -3.49 8.79
C THR A 25 1.59 -3.66 8.81
N ASN A 26 2.15 -4.45 7.89
CA ASN A 26 3.59 -4.65 7.77
C ASN A 26 4.31 -3.33 7.46
N ALA A 27 3.74 -2.49 6.60
CA ALA A 27 4.30 -1.19 6.26
C ALA A 27 4.28 -0.22 7.44
N ILE A 28 3.20 -0.19 8.23
CA ILE A 28 3.11 0.63 9.45
C ILE A 28 4.20 0.23 10.45
N VAL A 29 4.39 -1.08 10.67
CA VAL A 29 5.45 -1.60 11.54
C VAL A 29 6.82 -1.17 11.01
N LEU A 30 7.09 -1.34 9.72
CA LEU A 30 8.35 -0.91 9.10
C LEU A 30 8.64 0.59 9.25
N MET A 31 7.60 1.43 9.11
CA MET A 31 7.73 2.88 9.32
C MET A 31 8.00 3.23 10.79
N SER A 32 7.33 2.53 11.71
CA SER A 32 7.54 2.68 13.16
C SER A 32 8.93 2.22 13.61
N GLU A 33 9.53 1.23 12.96
CA GLU A 33 10.86 0.70 13.29
C GLU A 33 12.01 1.52 12.69
N GLY A 34 11.72 2.61 11.95
CA GLY A 34 12.74 3.38 11.23
C GLY A 34 13.38 2.62 10.07
N ALA A 35 12.81 1.48 9.67
CA ALA A 35 13.33 0.62 8.61
C ALA A 35 13.25 1.26 7.21
N SER A 36 12.62 2.44 7.09
CA SER A 36 12.75 3.36 5.94
C SER A 36 14.20 3.55 5.50
N ASP A 37 15.13 3.62 6.45
CA ASP A 37 16.52 4.01 6.19
C ASP A 37 17.42 2.80 5.87
N ASN A 38 16.92 1.58 6.01
CA ASN A 38 17.67 0.34 5.76
C ASN A 38 16.89 -0.65 4.89
N GLU A 39 16.34 -0.17 3.77
CA GLU A 39 15.61 -0.99 2.81
C GLU A 39 16.49 -2.10 2.20
N GLU A 40 17.82 -1.94 2.22
CA GLU A 40 18.81 -2.92 1.78
C GLU A 40 18.88 -4.17 2.67
N SER A 41 18.56 -4.08 3.96
CA SER A 41 18.51 -5.24 4.87
C SER A 41 17.20 -6.02 4.80
N LEU A 42 16.20 -5.53 4.07
CA LEU A 42 14.92 -6.22 3.91
C LEU A 42 15.05 -7.43 2.99
N THR A 43 14.26 -8.47 3.27
CA THR A 43 14.10 -9.59 2.35
C THR A 43 13.50 -9.10 1.03
N ALA A 44 13.74 -9.81 -0.07
CA ALA A 44 13.22 -9.44 -1.39
C ALA A 44 11.68 -9.29 -1.41
N ILE A 45 10.97 -10.09 -0.60
CA ILE A 45 9.52 -10.01 -0.44
C ILE A 45 9.13 -8.71 0.26
N LYS A 46 9.74 -8.41 1.42
CA LYS A 46 9.46 -7.18 2.18
C LYS A 46 9.79 -5.93 1.38
N ARG A 47 10.88 -5.92 0.60
CA ARG A 47 11.24 -4.81 -0.29
C ARG A 47 10.18 -4.60 -1.38
N LYS A 48 9.71 -5.68 -2.01
CA LYS A 48 8.64 -5.61 -3.01
C LYS A 48 7.33 -5.08 -2.42
N GLU A 49 6.94 -5.57 -1.26
CA GLU A 49 5.76 -5.10 -0.52
C GLU A 49 5.88 -3.61 -0.18
N TYR A 50 7.03 -3.20 0.37
CA TYR A 50 7.28 -1.80 0.73
C TYR A 50 7.28 -0.87 -0.49
N SER A 51 7.85 -1.31 -1.63
CA SER A 51 7.80 -0.57 -2.89
C SER A 51 6.36 -0.32 -3.37
N ILE A 52 5.49 -1.33 -3.27
CA ILE A 52 4.06 -1.21 -3.62
C ILE A 52 3.34 -0.28 -2.65
N PHE A 53 3.65 -0.36 -1.36
CA PHE A 53 3.13 0.57 -0.37
C PHE A 53 3.57 2.02 -0.65
N ARG A 54 4.82 2.25 -1.02
CA ARG A 54 5.35 3.57 -1.42
C ARG A 54 4.63 4.12 -2.64
N GLU A 55 4.33 3.27 -3.62
CA GLU A 55 3.52 3.66 -4.77
C GLU A 55 2.09 4.03 -4.36
N LEU A 56 1.47 3.26 -3.46
CA LEU A 56 0.15 3.58 -2.87
C LEU A 56 0.12 4.96 -2.21
N LEU A 57 1.14 5.29 -1.41
CA LEU A 57 1.28 6.60 -0.76
C LEU A 57 1.39 7.74 -1.77
N ARG A 58 2.12 7.53 -2.88
CA ARG A 58 2.23 8.53 -3.96
C ARG A 58 0.90 8.79 -4.67
N MET A 59 0.04 7.77 -4.78
CA MET A 59 -1.27 7.90 -5.42
C MET A 59 -2.34 8.50 -4.50
N ILE A 60 -2.21 8.38 -3.18
CA ILE A 60 -3.20 8.85 -2.21
C ILE A 60 -2.53 9.84 -1.24
N PRO A 61 -2.53 11.16 -1.58
CA PRO A 61 -1.96 12.19 -0.73
C PRO A 61 -2.55 12.16 0.68
N GLY A 62 -1.70 12.25 1.70
CA GLY A 62 -2.10 12.24 3.12
C GLY A 62 -2.42 10.85 3.70
N LEU A 63 -2.34 9.78 2.91
CA LEU A 63 -2.58 8.42 3.39
C LEU A 63 -1.61 8.02 4.51
N GLU A 64 -0.33 8.37 4.38
CA GLU A 64 0.69 8.05 5.38
C GLU A 64 0.35 8.65 6.75
N ALA A 65 0.11 9.96 6.79
CA ALA A 65 -0.28 10.66 8.01
C ALA A 65 -1.57 10.07 8.61
N ARG A 66 -2.53 9.71 7.76
CA ARG A 66 -3.76 9.07 8.22
C ARG A 66 -3.50 7.70 8.83
N LEU A 67 -2.67 6.85 8.22
CA LEU A 67 -2.34 5.52 8.74
C LEU A 67 -1.63 5.61 10.10
N MET A 68 -0.71 6.57 10.27
CA MET A 68 0.05 6.74 11.52
C MET A 68 -0.81 7.11 12.73
N ILE A 69 -1.98 7.72 12.52
CA ILE A 69 -2.92 8.07 13.60
C ILE A 69 -4.13 7.12 13.67
N SER A 70 -4.22 6.15 12.77
CA SER A 70 -5.37 5.25 12.67
C SER A 70 -5.27 4.09 13.65
N SER A 71 -6.39 3.75 14.27
CA SER A 71 -6.55 2.48 14.98
C SER A 71 -6.54 1.28 14.01
N GLU A 72 -6.33 0.06 14.53
CA GLU A 72 -6.34 -1.16 13.72
C GLU A 72 -7.64 -1.32 12.90
N LYS A 73 -8.80 -1.02 13.51
CA LYS A 73 -10.11 -1.05 12.83
C LYS A 73 -10.21 -0.04 11.68
N GLU A 74 -9.61 1.12 11.85
CA GLU A 74 -9.56 2.13 10.79
C GLU A 74 -8.59 1.70 9.67
N VAL A 75 -7.45 1.10 10.00
CA VAL A 75 -6.54 0.51 9.00
C VAL A 75 -7.23 -0.58 8.20
N MET A 76 -8.01 -1.46 8.84
CA MET A 76 -8.86 -2.44 8.15
C MET A 76 -9.83 -1.76 7.18
N SER A 77 -10.52 -0.72 7.64
CA SER A 77 -11.47 0.04 6.82
C SER A 77 -10.79 0.69 5.62
N ILE A 78 -9.63 1.32 5.83
CA ILE A 78 -8.80 1.91 4.76
C ILE A 78 -8.37 0.84 3.75
N SER A 79 -7.97 -0.34 4.23
CA SER A 79 -7.57 -1.45 3.36
C SER A 79 -8.71 -1.87 2.41
N GLU A 80 -9.95 -1.92 2.90
CA GLU A 80 -11.14 -2.24 2.12
C GLU A 80 -11.48 -1.14 1.10
N TYR A 81 -11.34 0.13 1.48
CA TYR A 81 -11.51 1.25 0.55
C TYR A 81 -10.47 1.24 -0.57
N VAL A 82 -9.21 0.97 -0.24
CA VAL A 82 -8.12 0.84 -1.22
C VAL A 82 -8.44 -0.29 -2.18
N LYS A 83 -8.74 -1.51 -1.68
CA LYS A 83 -9.13 -2.65 -2.54
C LYS A 83 -10.26 -2.29 -3.50
N ARG A 84 -11.35 -1.70 -3.01
CA ARG A 84 -12.51 -1.31 -3.84
C ARG A 84 -12.19 -0.24 -4.87
N SER A 85 -11.44 0.79 -4.49
CA SER A 85 -11.09 1.91 -5.38
C SER A 85 -10.26 1.43 -6.58
N TYR A 86 -9.30 0.54 -6.35
CA TYR A 86 -8.48 -0.03 -7.42
C TYR A 86 -9.23 -1.10 -8.23
N PHE A 87 -10.09 -1.90 -7.60
CA PHE A 87 -10.95 -2.87 -8.30
C PHE A 87 -11.88 -2.20 -9.32
N LEU A 88 -12.52 -1.08 -8.95
CA LEU A 88 -13.40 -0.33 -9.84
C LEU A 88 -12.67 0.33 -11.00
N LYS A 89 -11.41 0.75 -10.82
CA LYS A 89 -10.57 1.30 -11.90
C LYS A 89 -10.01 0.25 -12.86
N SER A 90 -9.88 -1.00 -12.43
CA SER A 90 -9.47 -2.12 -13.31
C SER A 90 -10.61 -2.73 -14.13
N SER A 91 -11.87 -2.35 -13.83
CA SER A 91 -13.07 -2.86 -14.49
C SER A 91 -13.72 -1.86 -15.46
N LEU A 92 -13.12 -0.68 -15.64
CA LEU A 92 -13.47 0.37 -16.61
C LEU A 92 -12.37 0.47 -17.66
#